data_AF-A4BRM7-F1
#
_entry.id   AF-A4BRM7-F1
#
_cell.length_a   1.000
_cell.length_b   1.000
_cell.length_c   1.000
_cell.angle_alpha   90.00
_cell.angle_beta   90.00
_cell.angle_gamma   90.00
#
_symmetry.space_group_name_H-M   'P 1'
#
loop_
_entity.id
_entity.type
_entity.pdbx_description
1 polymer ?
#
loop_
_entity_poly.entity_id
_entity_poly.type
_entity_poly.pdbx_seq_one_letter_code
_entity_poly.pdbx_strand_id
1 'polypeptide(L)'
;MGDLRQPFAGTANGDRISTASSRLTRRRRLRACHGCDLVVALPPLRPNERADCPRCGHLLARRNRLPVQRGLALASAAFTCLVLAVSFPFVGFQVQGVSNRIELVDAPVSLIDFGEYLVAISVLLTVVVLPALYLIGLIWLHSSLLRSKLLPQSRTIARAILHVIPWMMADVFVVATLVSLIKIVSYGQIGLDPAFWFFCAFAVLLLKTNQSVDADWLWFALAGEPPAPAGTRTGETAAGQGLTGCAVCGLINRLDDAAPTACRRCGEHLHSRHPQSLQRTYALLATATVLYVPANVYPIMTTTVLGASEPSTIIGGVLSFAYHGDLPIALIIFTASVLVPVSKILALGWLCVNAQRRVPRDRGTSARLYRAVEFIGRWSMVDVFVVAILVALLRAGAVLSITPGVAALAFASVVVVSMFAAMSFDPRLLWDAPRNGQEKGKDG
;
A
#
# COMPACT_ATOMS: atom_id res chain seq x y z
N MET A 1 -54.58 -48.32 30.69
CA MET A 1 -53.53 -47.27 30.78
C MET A 1 -52.27 -48.01 31.21
N GLY A 2 -51.43 -48.55 30.32
CA GLY A 2 -50.59 -47.85 29.32
C GLY A 2 -49.40 -47.24 30.08
N ASP A 3 -48.11 -47.54 29.91
CA ASP A 3 -47.22 -47.93 28.77
C ASP A 3 -46.00 -48.69 29.37
N LEU A 4 -45.44 -49.76 28.79
CA LEU A 4 -44.57 -49.93 27.60
C LEU A 4 -43.14 -49.31 27.64
N ARG A 5 -42.15 -50.22 27.44
CA ARG A 5 -40.81 -50.09 26.78
C ARG A 5 -39.67 -49.41 27.54
N GLN A 6 -38.37 -49.69 27.32
CA GLN A 6 -37.48 -50.76 26.83
C GLN A 6 -36.05 -50.19 27.02
N PRO A 7 -34.98 -50.98 27.11
CA PRO A 7 -33.61 -50.48 27.32
C PRO A 7 -32.86 -50.17 26.00
N PHE A 8 -31.98 -49.16 26.09
CA PHE A 8 -30.74 -48.89 25.34
C PHE A 8 -30.51 -49.56 23.97
N ALA A 9 -30.53 -48.74 22.92
CA ALA A 9 -29.86 -49.01 21.64
C ALA A 9 -28.67 -48.04 21.47
N GLY A 10 -27.47 -48.61 21.33
CA GLY A 10 -26.25 -47.92 20.93
C GLY A 10 -26.14 -47.75 19.41
N THR A 11 -25.15 -46.95 19.01
CA THR A 11 -24.70 -46.60 17.63
C THR A 11 -25.35 -45.36 16.98
N ALA A 12 -24.95 -44.17 17.43
CA ALA A 12 -25.15 -42.90 16.71
C ALA A 12 -24.06 -41.86 17.06
N ASN A 13 -22.77 -42.27 17.08
CA ASN A 13 -21.68 -41.40 17.53
C ASN A 13 -20.90 -40.68 16.40
N GLY A 14 -21.12 -41.04 15.13
CA GLY A 14 -20.47 -40.38 13.98
C GLY A 14 -21.11 -39.02 13.60
N ASP A 15 -22.44 -38.96 13.56
CA ASP A 15 -23.15 -37.76 13.11
C ASP A 15 -23.25 -36.66 14.18
N ARG A 16 -23.20 -37.01 15.47
CA ARG A 16 -23.24 -36.02 16.56
C ARG A 16 -21.99 -35.17 16.64
N ILE A 17 -20.81 -35.72 16.31
CA ILE A 17 -19.55 -34.97 16.33
C ILE A 17 -19.47 -34.00 15.15
N SER A 18 -19.89 -34.42 13.95
CA SER A 18 -19.99 -33.56 12.76
C SER A 18 -21.00 -32.43 12.94
N THR A 19 -22.17 -32.73 13.52
CA THR A 19 -23.22 -31.72 13.77
C THR A 19 -22.93 -30.79 14.96
N ALA A 20 -22.10 -31.20 15.93
CA ALA A 20 -21.65 -30.35 17.03
C ALA A 20 -20.49 -29.43 16.60
N SER A 21 -19.52 -29.95 15.84
CA SER A 21 -18.42 -29.15 15.27
C SER A 21 -18.95 -28.09 14.31
N SER A 22 -19.90 -28.45 13.42
CA SER A 22 -20.55 -27.50 12.51
C SER A 22 -21.38 -26.43 13.22
N ARG A 23 -22.02 -26.75 14.36
CA ARG A 23 -22.73 -25.76 15.19
C ARG A 23 -21.79 -24.79 15.91
N LEU A 24 -20.65 -25.26 16.41
CA LEU A 24 -19.63 -24.41 17.03
C LEU A 24 -18.92 -23.49 16.02
N THR A 25 -18.68 -23.96 14.79
CA THR A 25 -18.18 -23.11 13.70
C THR A 25 -19.17 -22.02 13.30
N ARG A 26 -20.49 -22.24 13.46
CA ARG A 26 -21.52 -21.26 13.09
C ARG A 26 -21.47 -19.96 13.91
N ARG A 27 -20.85 -19.97 15.11
CA ARG A 27 -20.63 -18.77 15.94
C ARG A 27 -19.24 -18.15 15.79
N ARG A 28 -18.30 -18.82 15.13
CA ARG A 28 -16.92 -18.33 14.97
C ARG A 28 -16.80 -17.56 13.66
N ARG A 29 -16.31 -16.32 13.72
CA ARG A 29 -16.04 -15.50 12.53
C ARG A 29 -14.85 -16.11 11.80
N LEU A 30 -15.02 -16.46 10.52
CA LEU A 30 -13.96 -17.10 9.72
C LEU A 30 -13.32 -16.10 8.77
N ARG A 31 -12.00 -16.16 8.62
CA ARG A 31 -11.24 -15.35 7.65
C ARG A 31 -10.31 -16.24 6.83
N ALA A 32 -10.19 -15.95 5.54
CA ALA A 32 -9.14 -16.49 4.70
C ALA A 32 -7.97 -15.51 4.67
N CYS A 33 -6.76 -15.98 4.95
CA CYS A 33 -5.57 -15.13 4.98
C CYS A 33 -5.19 -14.63 3.57
N HIS A 34 -5.05 -13.32 3.38
CA HIS A 34 -4.63 -12.73 2.09
C HIS A 34 -3.21 -13.15 1.67
N GLY A 35 -2.33 -13.49 2.62
CA GLY A 35 -0.95 -13.88 2.32
C GLY A 35 -0.75 -15.36 1.96
N CYS A 36 -1.50 -16.28 2.59
CA CYS A 36 -1.27 -17.73 2.44
C CYS A 36 -2.53 -18.57 2.22
N ASP A 37 -3.67 -17.90 2.04
CA ASP A 37 -4.98 -18.49 1.75
C ASP A 37 -5.56 -19.42 2.83
N LEU A 38 -4.91 -19.53 4.00
CA LEU A 38 -5.37 -20.37 5.11
C LEU A 38 -6.68 -19.84 5.70
N VAL A 39 -7.68 -20.70 5.84
CA VAL A 39 -8.93 -20.40 6.54
C VAL A 39 -8.72 -20.58 8.04
N VAL A 40 -8.99 -19.53 8.81
CA VAL A 40 -8.87 -19.54 10.27
C VAL A 40 -10.10 -18.93 10.93
N ALA A 41 -10.40 -19.41 12.14
CA ALA A 41 -11.38 -18.78 13.01
C ALA A 41 -10.72 -17.65 13.78
N LEU A 42 -11.31 -16.45 13.71
CA LEU A 42 -10.91 -15.32 14.52
C LEU A 42 -11.27 -15.59 16.00
N PRO A 43 -10.31 -15.46 16.92
CA PRO A 43 -10.62 -15.46 18.35
C PRO A 43 -11.42 -14.20 18.73
N PRO A 44 -12.16 -14.22 19.85
CA PRO A 44 -12.74 -12.99 20.39
C PRO A 44 -11.62 -12.04 20.81
N LEU A 45 -11.51 -10.89 20.13
CA LEU A 45 -10.49 -9.88 20.38
C LEU A 45 -10.99 -8.82 21.38
N ARG A 46 -10.21 -8.57 22.43
CA ARG A 46 -10.40 -7.44 23.36
C ARG A 46 -9.85 -6.14 22.76
N PRO A 47 -10.19 -4.95 23.31
CA PRO A 47 -9.60 -3.71 22.86
C PRO A 47 -8.06 -3.73 22.92
N ASN A 48 -7.42 -3.27 21.86
CA ASN A 48 -5.98 -3.27 21.59
C ASN A 48 -5.35 -4.66 21.32
N GLU A 49 -6.15 -5.70 21.10
CA GLU A 49 -5.63 -7.00 20.66
C GLU A 49 -5.63 -7.12 19.12
N ARG A 50 -4.75 -7.99 18.61
CA ARG A 50 -4.65 -8.33 17.19
C ARG A 50 -4.63 -9.85 16.98
N ALA A 51 -5.15 -10.29 15.84
CA ALA A 51 -5.08 -11.67 15.37
C ALA A 51 -4.14 -11.76 14.17
N ASP A 52 -3.09 -12.56 14.29
CA ASP A 52 -2.13 -12.82 13.23
C ASP A 52 -2.33 -14.25 12.68
N CYS A 53 -2.08 -14.46 11.39
CA CYS A 53 -2.20 -15.77 10.77
C CYS A 53 -1.11 -16.73 11.30
N PRO A 54 -1.46 -17.95 11.78
CA PRO A 54 -0.48 -18.86 12.35
C PRO A 54 0.51 -19.46 11.32
N ARG A 55 0.17 -19.44 10.02
CA ARG A 55 1.01 -20.02 8.96
C ARG A 55 2.04 -19.04 8.40
N CYS A 56 1.65 -17.78 8.20
CA CYS A 56 2.54 -16.78 7.63
C CYS A 56 2.85 -15.62 8.56
N GLY A 57 2.01 -15.33 9.56
CA GLY A 57 2.12 -14.14 10.42
C GLY A 57 1.51 -12.86 9.83
N HIS A 58 0.67 -12.96 8.80
CA HIS A 58 -0.05 -11.80 8.26
C HIS A 58 -1.18 -11.37 9.21
N LEU A 59 -1.35 -10.07 9.43
CA LEU A 59 -2.39 -9.51 10.28
C LEU A 59 -3.78 -9.79 9.68
N LEU A 60 -4.67 -10.41 10.45
CA LEU A 60 -6.02 -10.77 10.00
C LEU A 60 -7.08 -9.79 10.52
N ALA A 61 -6.94 -9.34 11.76
CA ALA A 61 -7.83 -8.37 12.39
C ALA A 61 -7.11 -7.67 13.54
N ARG A 62 -7.46 -6.41 13.81
CA ARG A 62 -6.94 -5.64 14.94
C ARG A 62 -8.08 -4.86 15.58
N ARG A 63 -8.35 -5.08 16.87
CA ARG A 63 -9.40 -4.34 17.56
C ARG A 63 -8.85 -3.11 18.26
N ASN A 64 -9.24 -1.92 17.83
CA ASN A 64 -8.87 -0.68 18.53
C ASN A 64 -9.88 -0.30 19.61
N ARG A 65 -9.43 0.36 20.69
CA ARG A 65 -10.31 0.97 21.70
C ARG A 65 -11.05 2.17 21.11
N LEU A 66 -12.37 2.26 21.34
CA LEU A 66 -13.24 3.35 20.88
C LEU A 66 -13.05 3.69 19.38
N PRO A 67 -13.25 2.72 18.47
CA PRO A 67 -12.86 2.84 17.06
C PRO A 67 -13.54 4.03 16.36
N VAL A 68 -14.82 4.32 16.67
CA VAL A 68 -15.54 5.47 16.11
C VAL A 68 -14.90 6.80 16.52
N GLN A 69 -14.79 7.05 17.83
CA GLN A 69 -14.34 8.33 18.37
C GLN A 69 -12.87 8.60 18.05
N ARG A 70 -12.03 7.56 18.16
CA ARG A 70 -10.61 7.66 17.83
C ARG A 70 -10.39 7.92 16.35
N GLY A 71 -11.08 7.19 15.47
CA GLY A 71 -10.99 7.39 14.02
C GLY A 71 -11.43 8.79 13.61
N LEU A 72 -12.54 9.28 14.18
CA LEU A 72 -13.03 10.64 13.91
C LEU A 72 -12.06 11.72 14.39
N ALA A 73 -11.53 11.61 15.62
CA ALA A 73 -10.62 12.60 16.19
C ALA A 73 -9.27 12.66 15.46
N LEU A 74 -8.71 11.50 15.07
CA LEU A 74 -7.46 11.47 14.30
C LEU A 74 -7.67 11.99 12.87
N ALA A 75 -8.77 11.60 12.22
CA ALA A 75 -9.05 12.05 10.86
C ALA A 75 -9.34 13.56 10.80
N SER A 76 -10.09 14.12 11.76
CA SER A 76 -10.33 15.56 11.82
C SER A 76 -9.06 16.35 12.13
N ALA A 77 -8.24 15.90 13.08
CA ALA A 77 -6.96 16.54 13.38
C ALA A 77 -6.01 16.50 12.18
N ALA A 78 -5.88 15.35 11.50
CA ALA A 78 -5.08 15.22 10.29
C ALA A 78 -5.57 16.15 9.17
N PHE A 79 -6.89 16.25 9.00
CA PHE A 79 -7.49 17.12 7.97
C PHE A 79 -7.21 18.60 8.26
N THR A 80 -7.35 19.04 9.51
CA THR A 80 -7.00 20.40 9.91
C THR A 80 -5.51 20.68 9.67
N CYS A 81 -4.61 19.77 10.04
CA CYS A 81 -3.18 19.93 9.76
C CYS A 81 -2.88 19.99 8.25
N LEU A 82 -3.59 19.22 7.42
CA LEU A 82 -3.44 19.29 5.96
C LEU A 82 -3.88 20.65 5.41
N VAL A 83 -5.03 21.17 5.87
CA VAL A 83 -5.50 22.50 5.47
C VAL A 83 -4.48 23.57 5.86
N LEU A 84 -3.97 23.54 7.08
CA LEU A 84 -2.93 24.47 7.53
C LEU A 84 -1.62 24.29 6.72
N ALA A 85 -1.23 23.07 6.39
CA ALA A 85 -0.02 22.83 5.59
C ALA A 85 -0.13 23.33 4.14
N VAL A 86 -1.34 23.43 3.58
CA VAL A 86 -1.55 23.97 2.22
C VAL A 86 -1.76 25.49 2.24
N SER A 87 -2.27 26.06 3.32
CA SER A 87 -2.58 27.50 3.40
C SER A 87 -1.40 28.40 3.79
N PHE A 88 -0.30 27.84 4.29
CA PHE A 88 0.87 28.61 4.73
C PHE A 88 2.10 28.31 3.85
N PRO A 89 3.07 29.25 3.77
CA PRO A 89 4.35 29.00 3.12
C PRO A 89 5.07 27.79 3.71
N PHE A 90 5.70 27.00 2.86
CA PHE A 90 6.38 25.75 3.22
C PHE A 90 7.87 25.97 3.51
N VAL A 91 8.56 26.63 2.59
CA VAL A 91 9.99 26.98 2.73
C VAL A 91 10.20 28.42 2.27
N GLY A 92 10.93 29.18 3.08
CA GLY A 92 11.37 30.53 2.78
C GLY A 92 12.85 30.56 2.45
N PHE A 93 13.21 31.32 1.42
CA PHE A 93 14.59 31.54 1.04
C PHE A 93 14.89 33.03 0.94
N GLN A 94 16.06 33.44 1.44
CA GLN A 94 16.53 34.82 1.34
C GLN A 94 17.90 34.84 0.68
N VAL A 95 17.98 35.38 -0.53
CA VAL A 95 19.25 35.64 -1.23
C VAL A 95 19.32 37.09 -1.64
N GLN A 96 20.42 37.75 -1.25
CA GLN A 96 20.72 39.14 -1.61
C GLN A 96 19.56 40.12 -1.30
N GLY A 97 18.84 39.91 -0.20
CA GLY A 97 17.76 40.80 0.25
C GLY A 97 16.39 40.55 -0.38
N VAL A 98 16.29 39.67 -1.40
CA VAL A 98 15.01 39.23 -1.97
C VAL A 98 14.55 37.98 -1.23
N SER A 99 13.39 38.05 -0.56
CA SER A 99 12.75 36.88 0.04
C SER A 99 11.82 36.23 -0.97
N ASN A 100 12.00 34.94 -1.26
CA ASN A 100 11.02 34.14 -1.97
C ASN A 100 10.43 33.08 -1.03
N ARG A 101 9.14 32.80 -1.20
CA ARG A 101 8.39 31.84 -0.39
C ARG A 101 7.77 30.82 -1.31
N ILE A 102 7.87 29.55 -0.94
CA ILE A 102 7.41 28.44 -1.76
C ILE A 102 6.35 27.70 -0.95
N GLU A 103 5.18 27.56 -1.55
CA GLU A 103 4.07 26.79 -1.04
C GLU A 103 4.18 25.33 -1.49
N LEU A 104 3.47 24.43 -0.80
CA LEU A 104 3.50 23.00 -1.11
C LEU A 104 3.02 22.70 -2.55
N VAL A 105 2.09 23.50 -3.06
CA VAL A 105 1.47 23.33 -4.39
C VAL A 105 2.36 23.89 -5.51
N ASP A 106 3.34 24.73 -5.20
CA ASP A 106 4.26 25.29 -6.20
C ASP A 106 5.19 24.22 -6.80
N ALA A 107 5.44 23.14 -6.06
CA ALA A 107 6.26 22.02 -6.53
C ALA A 107 5.66 21.31 -7.75
N PRO A 108 4.42 20.79 -7.71
CA PRO A 108 3.79 20.23 -8.90
C PRO A 108 3.53 21.27 -9.99
N VAL A 109 3.23 22.54 -9.66
CA VAL A 109 3.05 23.60 -10.67
C VAL A 109 4.34 23.83 -11.45
N SER A 110 5.48 23.92 -10.76
CA SER A 110 6.78 24.12 -11.41
C SER A 110 7.15 22.94 -12.33
N LEU A 111 6.80 21.71 -11.95
CA LEU A 111 7.01 20.53 -12.81
C LEU A 111 6.13 20.56 -14.07
N ILE A 112 4.90 21.05 -13.97
CA ILE A 112 4.00 21.23 -15.13
C ILE A 112 4.62 22.21 -16.13
N ASP A 113 5.23 23.29 -15.66
CA ASP A 113 5.88 24.28 -16.51
C ASP A 113 7.08 23.70 -17.29
N PHE A 114 7.71 22.64 -16.76
CA PHE A 114 8.79 21.90 -17.43
C PHE A 114 8.31 20.71 -18.27
N GLY A 115 6.98 20.52 -18.41
CA GLY A 115 6.40 19.41 -19.19
C GLY A 115 6.40 18.05 -18.47
N GLU A 116 6.77 18.02 -17.20
CA GLU A 116 6.86 16.80 -16.37
C GLU A 116 5.50 16.45 -15.73
N TYR A 117 4.46 16.34 -16.56
CA TYR A 117 3.07 16.16 -16.11
C TYR A 117 2.87 14.91 -15.24
N LEU A 118 3.51 13.79 -15.59
CA LEU A 118 3.39 12.54 -14.84
C LEU A 118 3.88 12.71 -13.39
N VAL A 119 5.03 13.34 -13.22
CA VAL A 119 5.63 13.60 -11.91
C VAL A 119 4.74 14.57 -11.13
N ALA A 120 4.35 15.69 -11.74
CA ALA A 120 3.50 16.69 -11.10
C ALA A 120 2.18 16.11 -10.59
N ILE A 121 1.48 15.35 -11.44
CA ILE A 121 0.21 14.69 -11.08
C ILE A 121 0.46 13.70 -9.95
N SER A 122 1.54 12.91 -10.00
CA SER A 122 1.85 11.93 -8.95
C SER A 122 2.08 12.61 -7.58
N VAL A 123 2.81 13.73 -7.54
CA VAL A 123 3.05 14.48 -6.29
C VAL A 123 1.74 15.06 -5.77
N LEU A 124 1.01 15.82 -6.60
CA LEU A 124 -0.25 16.45 -6.19
C LEU A 124 -1.28 15.43 -5.70
N LEU A 125 -1.43 14.32 -6.45
CA LEU A 125 -2.40 13.29 -6.16
C LEU A 125 -2.07 12.55 -4.85
N THR A 126 -0.82 12.14 -4.65
CA THR A 126 -0.43 11.28 -3.51
C THR A 126 -0.16 12.04 -2.21
N VAL A 127 0.22 13.32 -2.30
CA VAL A 127 0.57 14.17 -1.15
C VAL A 127 -0.64 14.96 -0.63
N VAL A 128 -1.50 15.45 -1.53
CA VAL A 128 -2.60 16.36 -1.16
C VAL A 128 -3.97 15.74 -1.42
N VAL A 129 -4.27 15.38 -2.68
CA VAL A 129 -5.65 15.03 -3.09
C VAL A 129 -6.14 13.72 -2.47
N LEU A 130 -5.38 12.63 -2.59
CA LEU A 130 -5.78 11.33 -2.06
C LEU A 130 -5.90 11.33 -0.53
N PRO A 131 -4.94 11.89 0.24
CA PRO A 131 -5.11 12.04 1.68
C PRO A 131 -6.32 12.90 2.06
N ALA A 132 -6.61 14.00 1.36
CA ALA A 132 -7.79 14.82 1.62
C ALA A 132 -9.08 14.02 1.41
N LEU A 133 -9.22 13.33 0.28
CA LEU A 133 -10.39 12.48 -0.02
C LEU A 133 -10.54 11.32 0.99
N TYR A 134 -9.42 10.71 1.37
CA TYR A 134 -9.38 9.66 2.40
C TYR A 134 -9.89 10.18 3.76
N LEU A 135 -9.39 11.33 4.21
CA LEU A 135 -9.76 11.93 5.50
C LEU A 135 -11.22 12.38 5.52
N ILE A 136 -11.70 13.05 4.45
CA ILE A 136 -13.10 13.46 4.31
C ILE A 136 -14.01 12.22 4.34
N GLY A 137 -13.66 11.18 3.59
CA GLY A 137 -14.41 9.93 3.57
C GLY A 137 -14.46 9.23 4.94
N LEU A 138 -13.36 9.24 5.70
CA LEU A 138 -13.34 8.69 7.06
C LEU A 138 -14.18 9.52 8.03
N ILE A 139 -14.07 10.84 8.01
CA ILE A 139 -14.89 11.75 8.84
C ILE A 139 -16.37 11.50 8.55
N TRP A 140 -16.73 11.36 7.27
CA TRP A 140 -18.09 11.06 6.86
C TRP A 140 -18.57 9.69 7.36
N LEU A 141 -17.79 8.62 7.21
CA LEU A 141 -18.14 7.29 7.70
C LEU A 141 -18.25 7.22 9.23
N HIS A 142 -17.29 7.79 9.95
CA HIS A 142 -17.28 7.73 11.41
C HIS A 142 -18.37 8.62 12.02
N SER A 143 -18.67 9.78 11.40
CA SER A 143 -19.81 10.62 11.82
C SER A 143 -21.16 9.94 11.55
N SER A 144 -21.30 9.22 10.43
CA SER A 144 -22.48 8.39 10.14
C SER A 144 -22.69 7.30 11.19
N LEU A 145 -21.62 6.59 11.56
CA LEU A 145 -21.65 5.55 12.59
C LEU A 145 -21.94 6.13 13.98
N LEU A 146 -21.42 7.32 14.31
CA LEU A 146 -21.68 7.98 15.59
C LEU A 146 -23.15 8.41 15.73
N ARG A 147 -23.79 8.80 14.63
CA ARG A 147 -25.22 9.19 14.59
C ARG A 147 -26.16 7.98 14.50
N SER A 148 -25.65 6.75 14.49
CA SER A 148 -26.42 5.51 14.29
C SER A 148 -27.30 5.53 13.02
N LYS A 149 -26.95 6.37 12.04
CA LYS A 149 -27.67 6.53 10.78
C LYS A 149 -26.70 6.26 9.64
N LEU A 150 -26.90 5.14 8.94
CA LEU A 150 -26.12 4.79 7.76
C LEU A 150 -26.49 5.76 6.64
N LEU A 151 -25.56 6.68 6.33
CA LEU A 151 -25.73 7.63 5.24
C LEU A 151 -25.63 6.91 3.88
N PRO A 152 -26.29 7.44 2.82
CA PRO A 152 -26.21 6.86 1.49
C PRO A 152 -24.76 6.74 1.03
N GLN A 153 -24.46 5.73 0.21
CA GLN A 153 -23.12 5.45 -0.36
C GLN A 153 -22.00 5.07 0.63
N SER A 154 -22.29 4.93 1.93
CA SER A 154 -21.33 4.50 2.96
C SER A 154 -20.53 3.24 2.60
N ARG A 155 -21.15 2.25 1.94
CA ARG A 155 -20.46 1.04 1.45
C ARG A 155 -19.46 1.34 0.34
N THR A 156 -19.80 2.22 -0.61
CA THR A 156 -18.93 2.57 -1.74
C THR A 156 -17.70 3.33 -1.24
N ILE A 157 -17.89 4.27 -0.31
CA ILE A 157 -16.79 5.05 0.27
C ILE A 157 -15.86 4.16 1.09
N ALA A 158 -16.42 3.25 1.92
CA ALA A 158 -15.62 2.30 2.68
C ALA A 158 -14.76 1.41 1.77
N ARG A 159 -15.30 1.01 0.61
CA ARG A 159 -14.55 0.24 -0.40
C ARG A 159 -13.45 1.10 -1.05
N ALA A 160 -13.76 2.34 -1.44
CA ALA A 160 -12.80 3.23 -2.10
C ALA A 160 -11.62 3.59 -1.17
N ILE A 161 -11.90 3.92 0.09
CA ILE A 161 -10.89 4.27 1.10
C ILE A 161 -9.83 3.18 1.24
N LEU A 162 -10.23 1.90 1.26
CA LEU A 162 -9.30 0.78 1.41
C LEU A 162 -8.37 0.61 0.20
N HIS A 163 -8.80 1.03 -0.99
CA HIS A 163 -7.94 1.05 -2.18
C HIS A 163 -7.01 2.25 -2.22
N VAL A 164 -7.35 3.36 -1.55
CA VAL A 164 -6.52 4.58 -1.51
C VAL A 164 -5.36 4.45 -0.52
N ILE A 165 -5.52 3.65 0.54
CA ILE A 165 -4.51 3.50 1.61
C ILE A 165 -3.07 3.29 1.08
N PRO A 166 -2.80 2.38 0.12
CA PRO A 166 -1.44 2.12 -0.37
C PRO A 166 -0.81 3.26 -1.17
N TRP A 167 -1.61 4.23 -1.62
CA TRP A 167 -1.18 5.33 -2.50
C TRP A 167 -0.82 6.61 -1.73
N MET A 168 -1.14 6.69 -0.45
CA MET A 168 -0.84 7.86 0.37
C MET A 168 0.63 7.81 0.80
N MET A 169 1.40 8.81 0.37
CA MET A 169 2.85 8.86 0.55
C MET A 169 3.31 10.12 1.30
N ALA A 170 2.46 10.69 2.15
CA ALA A 170 2.78 11.93 2.87
C ALA A 170 4.03 11.81 3.77
N ASP A 171 4.22 10.68 4.43
CA ASP A 171 5.42 10.40 5.23
C ASP A 171 6.68 10.27 4.38
N VAL A 172 6.57 9.67 3.19
CA VAL A 172 7.66 9.58 2.20
C VAL A 172 8.05 10.99 1.72
N PHE A 173 7.08 11.87 1.51
CA PHE A 173 7.31 13.27 1.12
C PHE A 173 8.04 14.07 2.21
N VAL A 174 7.74 13.87 3.51
CA VAL A 174 8.51 14.50 4.61
C VAL A 174 9.98 14.13 4.52
N VAL A 175 10.28 12.85 4.33
CA VAL A 175 11.65 12.35 4.22
C VAL A 175 12.34 12.92 2.99
N ALA A 176 11.65 12.97 1.84
CA ALA A 176 12.17 13.59 0.63
C ALA A 176 12.48 15.08 0.83
N THR A 177 11.60 15.82 1.50
CA THR A 177 11.82 17.23 1.83
C THR A 177 13.07 17.40 2.68
N LEU A 178 13.25 16.59 3.72
CA LEU A 178 14.42 16.65 4.57
C LEU A 178 15.72 16.38 3.79
N VAL A 179 15.72 15.37 2.92
CA VAL A 179 16.87 15.07 2.04
C VAL A 179 17.15 16.24 1.09
N SER A 180 16.13 16.83 0.48
CA SER A 180 16.28 18.00 -0.41
C SER A 180 16.82 19.23 0.33
N LEU A 181 16.37 19.48 1.56
CA LEU A 181 16.87 20.59 2.38
C LEU A 181 18.35 20.43 2.70
N ILE A 182 18.79 19.23 3.09
CA ILE A 182 20.21 18.95 3.36
C ILE A 182 21.06 19.27 2.12
N LYS A 183 20.58 18.91 0.92
CA LYS A 183 21.26 19.23 -0.33
C LYS A 183 21.36 20.74 -0.59
N ILE A 184 20.32 21.51 -0.23
CA ILE A 184 20.27 22.96 -0.53
C ILE A 184 21.02 23.80 0.51
N VAL A 185 21.18 23.35 1.76
CA VAL A 185 21.89 24.12 2.81
C VAL A 185 23.33 24.48 2.38
N SER A 186 23.94 23.69 1.49
CA SER A 186 25.24 24.01 0.88
C SER A 186 25.23 25.28 0.01
N TYR A 187 24.07 25.72 -0.50
CA TYR A 187 23.91 26.88 -1.39
C TYR A 187 23.35 28.14 -0.72
N GLY A 188 22.86 28.07 0.54
CA GLY A 188 22.35 29.26 1.25
C GLY A 188 21.60 28.99 2.55
N GLN A 189 21.22 30.07 3.25
CA GLN A 189 20.41 30.01 4.47
C GLN A 189 18.94 29.74 4.12
N ILE A 190 18.41 28.63 4.62
CA ILE A 190 17.01 28.20 4.38
C ILE A 190 16.22 28.33 5.67
N GLY A 191 15.07 29.01 5.60
CA GLY A 191 14.10 29.09 6.69
C GLY A 191 12.99 28.06 6.51
N LEU A 192 12.67 27.32 7.58
CA LEU A 192 11.48 26.47 7.62
C LEU A 192 10.29 27.27 8.13
N ASP A 193 9.27 27.41 7.30
CA ASP A 193 8.04 28.12 7.65
C ASP A 193 7.04 27.19 8.39
N PRO A 194 5.97 27.75 9.00
CA PRO A 194 5.01 26.95 9.79
C PRO A 194 4.38 25.78 9.04
N ALA A 195 4.19 25.86 7.72
CA ALA A 195 3.55 24.78 6.97
C ALA A 195 4.37 23.49 6.95
N PHE A 196 5.70 23.56 7.01
CA PHE A 196 6.56 22.39 7.15
C PHE A 196 6.22 21.59 8.43
N TRP A 197 6.04 22.29 9.56
CA TRP A 197 5.69 21.68 10.83
C TRP A 197 4.26 21.12 10.84
N PHE A 198 3.30 21.85 10.26
CA PHE A 198 1.94 21.34 10.07
C PHE A 198 1.91 20.10 9.17
N PHE A 199 2.74 20.06 8.13
CA PHE A 199 2.86 18.91 7.24
C PHE A 199 3.49 17.70 7.95
N CYS A 200 4.51 17.90 8.79
CA CYS A 200 5.07 16.85 9.64
C CYS A 200 4.02 16.28 10.61
N ALA A 201 3.26 17.16 11.27
CA ALA A 201 2.16 16.75 12.15
C ALA A 201 1.09 15.98 11.37
N PHE A 202 0.72 16.46 10.18
CA PHE A 202 -0.20 15.79 9.26
C PHE A 202 0.30 14.39 8.88
N ALA A 203 1.57 14.22 8.50
CA ALA A 203 2.12 12.92 8.12
C ALA A 203 2.03 11.89 9.27
N VAL A 204 2.37 12.32 10.49
CA VAL A 204 2.25 11.48 11.70
C VAL A 204 0.79 11.15 12.02
N LEU A 205 -0.10 12.13 11.94
CA LEU A 205 -1.53 11.94 12.20
C LEU A 205 -2.20 11.07 11.13
N LEU A 206 -1.81 11.20 9.86
CA LEU A 206 -2.28 10.36 8.76
C LEU A 206 -1.81 8.91 8.97
N LEU A 207 -0.54 8.69 9.34
CA LEU A 207 -0.03 7.36 9.67
C LEU A 207 -0.80 6.74 10.85
N LYS A 208 -1.05 7.51 11.92
CA LYS A 208 -1.85 7.06 13.07
C LYS A 208 -3.30 6.78 12.68
N THR A 209 -3.88 7.59 11.79
CA THR A 209 -5.23 7.39 11.26
C THR A 209 -5.30 6.07 10.50
N ASN A 210 -4.37 5.82 9.57
CA ASN A 210 -4.30 4.58 8.81
C ASN A 210 -4.16 3.34 9.72
N GLN A 211 -3.28 3.40 10.72
CA GLN A 211 -3.14 2.33 11.72
C GLN A 211 -4.37 2.15 12.63
N SER A 212 -5.22 3.17 12.73
CA SER A 212 -6.45 3.13 13.54
C SER A 212 -7.66 2.56 12.79
N VAL A 213 -7.65 2.57 11.45
CA VAL A 213 -8.73 2.04 10.62
C VAL A 213 -8.68 0.52 10.62
N ASP A 214 -9.62 -0.10 11.33
CA ASP A 214 -9.86 -1.55 11.28
C ASP A 214 -10.92 -1.84 10.21
N ALA A 215 -10.48 -2.29 9.03
CA ALA A 215 -11.37 -2.65 7.93
C ALA A 215 -12.40 -3.72 8.33
N ASP A 216 -12.00 -4.69 9.14
CA ASP A 216 -12.88 -5.79 9.57
C ASP A 216 -14.03 -5.26 10.44
N TRP A 217 -13.70 -4.43 11.42
CA TRP A 217 -14.68 -3.79 12.29
C TRP A 217 -15.54 -2.75 11.55
N LEU A 218 -14.95 -1.94 10.67
CA LEU A 218 -15.66 -0.92 9.90
C LEU A 218 -16.79 -1.57 9.08
N TRP A 219 -16.46 -2.63 8.33
CA TRP A 219 -17.47 -3.37 7.57
C TRP A 219 -18.47 -4.10 8.47
N PHE A 220 -18.08 -4.50 9.68
CA PHE A 220 -18.98 -5.14 10.64
C PHE A 220 -20.01 -4.17 11.16
N ALA A 221 -19.59 -2.94 11.47
CA ALA A 221 -20.49 -1.87 11.87
C ALA A 221 -21.43 -1.43 10.72
N LEU A 222 -20.94 -1.41 9.46
CA LEU A 222 -21.72 -0.93 8.31
C LEU A 222 -22.74 -1.92 7.74
N ALA A 223 -22.40 -3.21 7.68
CA ALA A 223 -23.21 -4.21 6.97
C ALA A 223 -23.41 -5.52 7.76
N GLY A 224 -22.95 -5.58 9.00
CA GLY A 224 -22.92 -6.83 9.77
C GLY A 224 -21.98 -7.86 9.16
N GLU A 225 -22.14 -9.12 9.54
CA GLU A 225 -21.41 -10.25 8.95
C GLU A 225 -22.35 -11.40 8.60
N PRO A 226 -22.52 -11.69 7.30
CA PRO A 226 -23.18 -12.89 6.86
C PRO A 226 -22.45 -14.14 7.38
N PRO A 227 -23.17 -15.23 7.69
CA PRO A 227 -22.53 -16.48 8.10
C PRO A 227 -21.63 -17.02 6.98
N ALA A 228 -20.53 -17.66 7.37
CA ALA A 228 -19.64 -18.32 6.43
C ALA A 228 -20.38 -19.42 5.64
N PRO A 229 -20.00 -19.70 4.38
CA PRO A 229 -20.59 -20.77 3.59
C PRO A 229 -20.59 -22.12 4.32
N ALA A 230 -21.66 -22.89 4.17
CA ALA A 230 -21.80 -24.19 4.83
C ALA A 230 -20.67 -25.15 4.39
N GLY A 231 -20.07 -25.85 5.36
CA GLY A 231 -18.97 -26.79 5.10
C GLY A 231 -17.58 -26.16 5.08
N THR A 232 -17.43 -24.86 5.39
CA THR A 232 -16.11 -24.22 5.53
C THR A 232 -15.30 -24.84 6.67
N ARG A 233 -14.11 -25.35 6.37
CA ARG A 233 -13.17 -25.97 7.32
C ARG A 233 -11.99 -25.05 7.59
N THR A 234 -11.63 -24.90 8.87
CA THR A 234 -10.42 -24.18 9.30
C THR A 234 -9.19 -25.06 9.19
N GLY A 235 -8.01 -24.47 8.96
CA GLY A 235 -6.75 -25.22 8.83
C GLY A 235 -6.45 -25.66 7.39
N GLU A 236 -7.44 -25.56 6.50
CA GLU A 236 -7.31 -25.80 5.07
C GLU A 236 -7.28 -24.45 4.30
N THR A 237 -6.75 -24.47 3.07
CA THR A 237 -6.78 -23.28 2.19
C THR A 237 -8.19 -23.01 1.69
N ALA A 238 -8.55 -21.74 1.49
CA ALA A 238 -9.84 -21.35 0.95
C ALA A 238 -10.02 -21.90 -0.48
N ALA A 239 -9.02 -21.75 -1.34
CA ALA A 239 -9.09 -22.25 -2.71
C ALA A 239 -9.30 -23.77 -2.79
N GLY A 240 -8.67 -24.54 -1.89
CA GLY A 240 -8.84 -26.00 -1.82
C GLY A 240 -10.26 -26.47 -1.48
N GLN A 241 -11.13 -25.57 -1.02
CA GLN A 241 -12.52 -25.84 -0.67
C GLN A 241 -13.53 -25.11 -1.59
N GLY A 242 -13.07 -24.51 -2.69
CA GLY A 242 -13.93 -23.68 -3.56
C GLY A 242 -14.37 -22.36 -2.91
N LEU A 243 -13.59 -21.84 -1.98
CA LEU A 243 -13.86 -20.60 -1.24
C LEU A 243 -12.83 -19.52 -1.57
N THR A 244 -13.19 -18.26 -1.36
CA THR A 244 -12.25 -17.13 -1.42
C THR A 244 -12.59 -16.08 -0.37
N GLY A 245 -11.56 -15.45 0.18
CA GLY A 245 -11.70 -14.28 1.05
C GLY A 245 -11.73 -13.00 0.24
N CYS A 246 -12.68 -12.12 0.53
CA CYS A 246 -12.70 -10.78 -0.06
C CYS A 246 -11.52 -9.93 0.45
N ALA A 247 -10.69 -9.38 -0.45
CA ALA A 247 -9.57 -8.50 -0.12
C ALA A 247 -9.98 -7.20 0.60
N VAL A 248 -11.21 -6.73 0.40
CA VAL A 248 -11.70 -5.46 0.95
C VAL A 248 -12.35 -5.64 2.33
N CYS A 249 -13.27 -6.59 2.46
CA CYS A 249 -14.08 -6.73 3.69
C CYS A 249 -13.78 -7.99 4.50
N GLY A 250 -12.87 -8.86 4.04
CA GLY A 250 -12.47 -10.09 4.72
C GLY A 250 -13.49 -11.22 4.71
N LEU A 251 -14.71 -11.02 4.17
CA LEU A 251 -15.76 -12.05 4.16
C LEU A 251 -15.34 -13.25 3.28
N ILE A 252 -15.55 -14.46 3.78
CA ILE A 252 -15.42 -15.70 3.00
C ILE A 252 -16.67 -15.90 2.14
N ASN A 253 -16.45 -16.09 0.85
CA ASN A 253 -17.49 -16.34 -0.14
C ASN A 253 -17.19 -17.66 -0.86
N ARG A 254 -18.24 -18.35 -1.31
CA ARG A 254 -18.10 -19.48 -2.22
C ARG A 254 -17.93 -18.96 -3.64
N LEU A 255 -17.00 -19.55 -4.37
CA LEU A 255 -16.87 -19.37 -5.82
C LEU A 255 -17.71 -20.46 -6.47
N ASP A 256 -18.92 -20.11 -6.89
CA ASP A 256 -19.74 -20.99 -7.73
C ASP A 256 -19.46 -20.62 -9.20
N ASP A 257 -19.19 -21.62 -10.05
CA ASP A 257 -18.92 -21.40 -11.49
C ASP A 257 -20.14 -20.84 -12.25
N ALA A 258 -21.34 -20.87 -11.64
CA ALA A 258 -22.60 -20.49 -12.27
C ALA A 258 -23.10 -19.06 -11.97
N ALA A 259 -22.73 -18.39 -10.86
CA ALA A 259 -23.04 -16.98 -10.50
C ALA A 259 -22.57 -16.63 -9.07
N PRO A 260 -22.60 -15.35 -8.64
CA PRO A 260 -21.87 -14.20 -9.16
C PRO A 260 -20.46 -14.07 -8.54
N THR A 261 -19.51 -13.57 -9.31
CA THR A 261 -18.12 -13.25 -8.95
C THR A 261 -18.00 -12.02 -8.03
N ALA A 262 -19.02 -11.68 -7.24
CA ALA A 262 -19.05 -10.48 -6.40
C ALA A 262 -19.26 -10.82 -4.92
N CYS A 263 -18.63 -10.04 -4.04
CA CYS A 263 -18.73 -10.25 -2.61
C CYS A 263 -20.13 -9.92 -2.09
N ARG A 264 -20.73 -10.84 -1.32
CA ARG A 264 -22.09 -10.68 -0.74
C ARG A 264 -22.22 -9.52 0.26
N ARG A 265 -21.09 -8.98 0.76
CA ARG A 265 -21.06 -7.91 1.76
C ARG A 265 -20.68 -6.57 1.16
N CYS A 266 -19.50 -6.47 0.57
CA CYS A 266 -19.02 -5.21 0.02
C CYS A 266 -19.33 -5.03 -1.45
N GLY A 267 -19.65 -6.08 -2.22
CA GLY A 267 -19.86 -6.04 -3.68
C GLY A 267 -18.57 -5.98 -4.51
N GLU A 268 -17.41 -6.32 -3.93
CA GLU A 268 -16.12 -6.37 -4.63
C GLU A 268 -16.02 -7.59 -5.53
N HIS A 269 -15.32 -7.49 -6.66
CA HIS A 269 -15.08 -8.64 -7.52
C HIS A 269 -14.16 -9.66 -6.84
N LEU A 270 -14.59 -10.92 -6.87
CA LEU A 270 -13.96 -12.05 -6.22
C LEU A 270 -13.31 -12.96 -7.27
N HIS A 271 -12.09 -13.38 -6.95
CA HIS A 271 -11.34 -14.35 -7.73
C HIS A 271 -10.67 -15.34 -6.77
N SER A 272 -10.47 -16.60 -7.20
CA SER A 272 -9.71 -17.59 -6.42
C SER A 272 -8.24 -17.18 -6.28
N ARG A 273 -7.63 -16.85 -7.43
CA ARG A 273 -6.33 -16.20 -7.56
C ARG A 273 -6.48 -15.05 -8.54
N HIS A 274 -5.63 -14.04 -8.42
CA HIS A 274 -5.68 -12.93 -9.37
C HIS A 274 -5.42 -13.43 -10.81
N PRO A 275 -6.31 -13.13 -11.78
CA PRO A 275 -6.17 -13.64 -13.15
C PRO A 275 -4.83 -13.26 -13.76
N GLN A 276 -4.13 -14.24 -14.34
CA GLN A 276 -2.84 -14.06 -15.02
C GLN A 276 -1.80 -13.30 -14.17
N SER A 277 -1.84 -13.42 -12.83
CA SER A 277 -0.96 -12.67 -11.92
C SER A 277 0.51 -12.74 -12.31
N LEU A 278 1.05 -13.95 -12.54
CA LEU A 278 2.45 -14.12 -12.93
C LEU A 278 2.78 -13.44 -14.26
N GLN A 279 1.92 -13.56 -15.27
CA GLN A 279 2.13 -12.95 -16.58
C GLN A 279 2.10 -11.42 -16.49
N ARG A 280 1.12 -10.86 -15.75
CA ARG A 280 1.02 -9.40 -15.51
C ARG A 280 2.25 -8.89 -14.75
N THR A 281 2.67 -9.58 -13.70
CA THR A 281 3.87 -9.20 -12.94
C THR A 281 5.12 -9.28 -13.83
N TYR A 282 5.32 -10.34 -14.63
CA TYR A 282 6.45 -10.40 -15.56
C TYR A 282 6.43 -9.30 -16.62
N ALA A 283 5.26 -9.00 -17.21
CA ALA A 283 5.13 -7.93 -18.19
C ALA A 283 5.48 -6.56 -17.58
N LEU A 284 4.98 -6.26 -16.38
CA LEU A 284 5.29 -5.02 -15.67
C LEU A 284 6.78 -4.95 -15.24
N LEU A 285 7.38 -6.07 -14.82
CA LEU A 285 8.80 -6.13 -14.50
C LEU A 285 9.68 -5.92 -15.74
N ALA A 286 9.31 -6.49 -16.88
CA ALA A 286 10.00 -6.26 -18.15
C ALA A 286 9.93 -4.78 -18.55
N THR A 287 8.74 -4.17 -18.49
CA THR A 287 8.56 -2.74 -18.73
C THR A 287 9.40 -1.88 -17.79
N ALA A 288 9.39 -2.18 -16.49
CA ALA A 288 10.21 -1.47 -15.50
C ALA A 288 11.72 -1.61 -15.80
N THR A 289 12.17 -2.79 -16.24
CA THR A 289 13.58 -3.04 -16.60
C THR A 289 13.98 -2.22 -17.83
N VAL A 290 13.13 -2.16 -18.86
CA VAL A 290 13.39 -1.35 -20.06
C VAL A 290 13.45 0.13 -19.73
N LEU A 291 12.53 0.65 -18.92
CA LEU A 291 12.50 2.05 -18.48
C LEU A 291 13.66 2.41 -17.53
N TYR A 292 14.23 1.42 -16.84
CA TYR A 292 15.36 1.63 -15.94
C TYR A 292 16.63 2.04 -16.68
N VAL A 293 16.82 1.59 -17.93
CA VAL A 293 17.98 1.96 -18.75
C VAL A 293 18.02 3.47 -19.03
N PRO A 294 17.02 4.10 -19.68
CA PRO A 294 17.04 5.54 -19.92
C PRO A 294 17.04 6.34 -18.61
N ALA A 295 16.41 5.84 -17.53
CA ALA A 295 16.42 6.49 -16.23
C ALA A 295 17.83 6.65 -15.61
N ASN A 296 18.77 5.77 -15.93
CA ASN A 296 20.15 5.83 -15.40
C ASN A 296 21.16 6.40 -16.41
N VAL A 297 20.86 6.32 -17.72
CA VAL A 297 21.74 6.81 -18.78
C VAL A 297 21.58 8.30 -19.02
N TYR A 298 20.35 8.81 -19.00
CA TYR A 298 20.07 10.23 -19.25
C TYR A 298 20.23 11.09 -17.99
N PRO A 299 20.45 12.41 -18.15
CA PRO A 299 20.51 13.31 -17.00
C PRO A 299 19.15 13.41 -16.30
N ILE A 300 19.19 13.33 -14.97
CA ILE A 300 18.01 13.51 -14.11
C ILE A 300 17.79 14.97 -13.76
N MET A 301 18.86 15.74 -13.70
CA MET A 301 18.83 17.19 -13.47
C MET A 301 19.92 17.86 -14.28
N THR A 302 19.65 19.07 -14.76
CA THR A 302 20.66 19.93 -15.38
C THR A 302 20.79 21.18 -14.53
N THR A 303 21.99 21.42 -14.01
CA THR A 303 22.28 22.60 -13.21
C THR A 303 22.89 23.65 -14.13
N THR A 304 22.26 24.82 -14.22
CA THR A 304 22.79 25.93 -15.03
C THR A 304 23.27 27.05 -14.11
N VAL A 305 24.57 27.36 -14.19
CA VAL A 305 25.25 28.42 -13.42
C VAL A 305 25.84 29.41 -14.41
N LEU A 306 25.43 30.68 -14.35
CA LEU A 306 25.96 31.75 -15.24
C LEU A 306 25.93 31.39 -16.74
N GLY A 307 24.90 30.66 -17.18
CA GLY A 307 24.72 30.23 -18.57
C GLY A 307 25.46 28.94 -18.96
N ALA A 308 26.30 28.37 -18.10
CA ALA A 308 26.90 27.06 -18.29
C ALA A 308 26.00 25.97 -17.69
N SER A 309 25.49 25.09 -18.55
CA SER A 309 24.62 23.97 -18.15
C SER A 309 25.44 22.69 -17.97
N GLU A 310 25.40 22.12 -16.77
CA GLU A 310 26.06 20.86 -16.45
C GLU A 310 25.01 19.76 -16.18
N PRO A 311 24.80 18.82 -17.11
CA PRO A 311 23.86 17.72 -16.93
C PRO A 311 24.43 16.68 -15.96
N SER A 312 23.61 16.24 -15.00
CA SER A 312 23.98 15.22 -14.01
C SER A 312 23.05 14.02 -14.10
N THR A 313 23.62 12.82 -14.28
CA THR A 313 22.89 11.54 -14.12
C THR A 313 22.74 11.20 -12.63
N ILE A 314 21.94 10.18 -12.30
CA ILE A 314 21.79 9.70 -10.91
C ILE A 314 23.16 9.32 -10.33
N ILE A 315 23.91 8.49 -11.06
CA ILE A 315 25.26 8.06 -10.64
C ILE A 315 26.22 9.25 -10.63
N GLY A 316 26.15 10.14 -11.63
CA GLY A 316 26.94 11.37 -11.64
C GLY A 316 26.71 12.24 -10.40
N GLY A 317 25.45 12.38 -9.98
CA GLY A 317 25.08 13.05 -8.73
C GLY A 317 25.67 12.38 -7.50
N VAL A 318 25.58 11.05 -7.40
CA VAL A 318 26.19 10.27 -6.30
C VAL A 318 27.69 10.49 -6.23
N LEU A 319 28.41 10.40 -7.36
CA LEU A 319 29.86 10.63 -7.38
C LEU A 319 30.20 12.07 -7.00
N SER A 320 29.46 13.05 -7.50
CA SER A 320 29.69 14.46 -7.16
C SER A 320 29.59 14.69 -5.65
N PHE A 321 28.54 14.21 -4.98
CA PHE A 321 28.43 14.32 -3.51
C PHE A 321 29.54 13.55 -2.77
N ALA A 322 29.93 12.38 -3.28
CA ALA A 322 31.02 11.61 -2.67
C ALA A 322 32.37 12.36 -2.75
N TYR A 323 32.66 13.04 -3.86
CA TYR A 323 33.89 13.83 -4.03
C TYR A 323 33.90 15.09 -3.16
N HIS A 324 32.76 15.73 -2.95
CA HIS A 324 32.64 16.94 -2.11
C HIS A 324 32.63 16.64 -0.60
N GLY A 325 32.78 15.37 -0.19
CA GLY A 325 32.85 14.96 1.22
C GLY A 325 31.50 14.59 1.85
N ASP A 326 30.40 14.73 1.12
CA ASP A 326 29.04 14.43 1.58
C ASP A 326 28.66 12.96 1.37
N LEU A 327 29.51 12.05 1.85
CA LEU A 327 29.30 10.60 1.75
C LEU A 327 27.91 10.13 2.24
N PRO A 328 27.34 10.68 3.34
CA PRO A 328 26.00 10.29 3.79
C PRO A 328 24.90 10.58 2.75
N ILE A 329 24.99 11.72 2.06
CA ILE A 329 24.00 12.11 1.04
C ILE A 329 24.13 11.20 -0.19
N ALA A 330 25.37 10.96 -0.64
CA ALA A 330 25.66 10.06 -1.75
C ALA A 330 25.11 8.65 -1.50
N LEU A 331 25.28 8.11 -0.28
CA LEU A 331 24.78 6.78 0.09
C LEU A 331 23.24 6.72 0.07
N ILE A 332 22.56 7.76 0.56
CA ILE A 332 21.09 7.84 0.54
C ILE A 332 20.57 7.82 -0.89
N ILE A 333 21.11 8.67 -1.77
CA ILE A 333 20.70 8.75 -3.18
C ILE A 333 20.99 7.42 -3.90
N PHE A 334 22.20 6.87 -3.75
CA PHE A 334 22.56 5.58 -4.36
C PHE A 334 21.62 4.45 -3.92
N THR A 335 21.34 4.37 -2.62
CA THR A 335 20.48 3.32 -2.07
C THR A 335 19.05 3.47 -2.58
N ALA A 336 18.49 4.69 -2.54
CA ALA A 336 17.10 4.95 -2.92
C ALA A 336 16.86 4.83 -4.44
N SER A 337 17.79 5.31 -5.27
CA SER A 337 17.60 5.46 -6.72
C SER A 337 18.14 4.27 -7.52
N VAL A 338 19.17 3.58 -7.02
CA VAL A 338 19.80 2.45 -7.71
C VAL A 338 19.46 1.14 -7.03
N LEU A 339 19.84 0.99 -5.76
CA LEU A 339 19.74 -0.29 -5.06
C LEU A 339 18.28 -0.72 -4.86
N VAL A 340 17.39 0.20 -4.46
CA VAL A 340 15.97 -0.11 -4.18
C VAL A 340 15.23 -0.60 -5.44
N PRO A 341 15.24 0.09 -6.60
CA PRO A 341 14.59 -0.40 -7.81
C PRO A 341 15.15 -1.74 -8.29
N VAL A 342 16.47 -1.89 -8.32
CA VAL A 342 17.13 -3.15 -8.72
C VAL A 342 16.73 -4.30 -7.79
N SER A 343 16.79 -4.08 -6.47
CA SER A 343 16.39 -5.07 -5.48
C SER A 343 14.93 -5.48 -5.65
N LYS A 344 14.04 -4.52 -5.95
CA LYS A 344 12.61 -4.79 -6.17
C LYS A 344 12.36 -5.62 -7.42
N ILE A 345 13.03 -5.29 -8.53
CA ILE A 345 12.93 -6.05 -9.80
C ILE A 345 13.43 -7.49 -9.60
N LEU A 346 14.61 -7.65 -8.99
CA LEU A 346 15.20 -8.97 -8.75
C LEU A 346 14.38 -9.81 -7.75
N ALA A 347 13.93 -9.20 -6.64
CA ALA A 347 13.16 -9.92 -5.64
C ALA A 347 11.78 -10.36 -6.16
N LEU A 348 11.05 -9.50 -6.87
CA LEU A 348 9.78 -9.88 -7.50
C LEU A 348 9.99 -10.92 -8.61
N GLY A 349 11.02 -10.77 -9.44
CA GLY A 349 11.36 -11.77 -10.45
C GLY A 349 11.64 -13.14 -9.85
N TRP A 350 12.42 -13.19 -8.77
CA TRP A 350 12.69 -14.42 -8.01
C TRP A 350 11.43 -15.02 -7.39
N LEU A 351 10.55 -14.20 -6.82
CA LEU A 351 9.25 -14.64 -6.28
C LEU A 351 8.35 -15.22 -7.37
N CYS A 352 8.32 -14.62 -8.56
CA CYS A 352 7.58 -15.13 -9.72
C CYS A 352 8.12 -16.49 -10.18
N VAL A 353 9.44 -16.66 -10.28
CA VAL A 353 10.07 -17.94 -10.64
C VAL A 353 9.74 -19.01 -9.61
N ASN A 354 9.80 -18.69 -8.32
CA ASN A 354 9.47 -19.63 -7.25
C ASN A 354 7.99 -20.02 -7.23
N ALA A 355 7.09 -19.06 -7.43
CA ALA A 355 5.65 -19.31 -7.56
C ALA A 355 5.34 -20.20 -8.78
N GLN A 356 6.04 -20.00 -9.90
CA GLN A 356 5.88 -20.81 -11.11
C GLN A 356 6.41 -22.24 -10.93
N ARG A 357 7.61 -22.38 -10.34
CA ARG A 357 8.24 -23.68 -10.09
C ARG A 357 7.61 -24.45 -8.92
N ARG A 358 6.72 -23.81 -8.14
CA ARG A 358 6.08 -24.36 -6.93
C ARG A 358 7.06 -25.08 -6.01
N VAL A 359 8.26 -24.52 -5.87
CA VAL A 359 9.38 -25.17 -5.19
C VAL A 359 8.98 -25.41 -3.72
N PRO A 360 9.18 -26.62 -3.15
CA PRO A 360 8.91 -26.90 -1.74
C PRO A 360 9.79 -26.12 -0.75
N ARG A 361 10.73 -25.30 -1.24
CA ARG A 361 11.65 -24.50 -0.42
C ARG A 361 10.88 -23.58 0.51
N ASP A 362 11.50 -23.28 1.66
CA ASP A 362 10.95 -22.57 2.81
C ASP A 362 9.97 -21.44 2.42
N ARG A 363 8.68 -21.80 2.41
CA ARG A 363 7.56 -20.89 2.09
C ARG A 363 7.53 -19.69 3.04
N GLY A 364 8.10 -19.85 4.25
CA GLY A 364 8.27 -18.77 5.22
C GLY A 364 9.28 -17.72 4.80
N THR A 365 10.37 -18.09 4.12
CA THR A 365 11.36 -17.14 3.58
C THR A 365 10.78 -16.35 2.41
N SER A 366 10.07 -17.00 1.48
CA SER A 366 9.41 -16.31 0.36
C SER A 366 8.34 -15.33 0.85
N ALA A 367 7.57 -15.69 1.88
CA ALA A 367 6.58 -14.79 2.48
C ALA A 367 7.23 -13.58 3.19
N ARG A 368 8.38 -13.78 3.84
CA ARG A 368 9.16 -12.69 4.45
C ARG A 368 9.73 -11.74 3.39
N LEU A 369 10.30 -12.29 2.32
CA LEU A 369 10.83 -11.50 1.21
C LEU A 369 9.73 -10.66 0.55
N TYR A 370 8.55 -11.25 0.28
CA TYR A 370 7.42 -10.50 -0.26
C TYR A 370 7.02 -9.31 0.64
N ARG A 371 6.97 -9.51 1.97
CA ARG A 371 6.69 -8.40 2.90
C ARG A 371 7.78 -7.33 2.90
N ALA A 372 9.04 -7.72 2.79
CA ALA A 372 10.14 -6.77 2.69
C ALA A 372 10.01 -5.95 1.39
N VAL A 373 9.67 -6.59 0.27
CA VAL A 373 9.43 -5.92 -1.02
C VAL A 373 8.24 -4.97 -0.95
N GLU A 374 7.13 -5.39 -0.33
CA GLU A 374 5.94 -4.55 -0.14
C GLU A 374 6.26 -3.34 0.76
N PHE A 375 7.02 -3.56 1.84
CA PHE A 375 7.48 -2.49 2.71
C PHE A 375 8.41 -1.51 1.99
N ILE A 376 9.42 -2.00 1.25
CA ILE A 376 10.35 -1.16 0.48
C ILE A 376 9.61 -0.43 -0.65
N GLY A 377 8.58 -1.05 -1.22
CA GLY A 377 7.84 -0.56 -2.37
C GLY A 377 7.29 0.86 -2.21
N ARG A 378 6.76 1.21 -1.02
CA ARG A 378 6.25 2.56 -0.73
C ARG A 378 7.35 3.63 -0.64
N TRP A 379 8.55 3.25 -0.20
CA TRP A 379 9.70 4.16 -0.07
C TRP A 379 10.40 4.43 -1.41
N SER A 380 10.11 3.65 -2.45
CA SER A 380 10.70 3.85 -3.78
C SER A 380 10.33 5.20 -4.41
N MET A 381 9.32 5.91 -3.90
CA MET A 381 8.89 7.23 -4.38
C MET A 381 9.71 8.41 -3.81
N VAL A 382 10.59 8.18 -2.81
CA VAL A 382 11.37 9.25 -2.16
C VAL A 382 12.10 10.10 -3.20
N ASP A 383 12.79 9.47 -4.16
CA ASP A 383 13.66 10.18 -5.10
C ASP A 383 12.88 11.05 -6.10
N VAL A 384 11.70 10.58 -6.55
CA VAL A 384 10.79 11.38 -7.39
C VAL A 384 10.36 12.67 -6.65
N PHE A 385 10.07 12.56 -5.36
CA PHE A 385 9.73 13.72 -4.54
C PHE A 385 10.93 14.62 -4.27
N VAL A 386 12.14 14.07 -4.10
CA VAL A 386 13.36 14.87 -3.93
C VAL A 386 13.57 15.77 -5.15
N VAL A 387 13.50 15.20 -6.37
CA VAL A 387 13.63 15.97 -7.62
C VAL A 387 12.54 17.04 -7.73
N ALA A 388 11.28 16.70 -7.45
CA ALA A 388 10.17 17.64 -7.49
C ALA A 388 10.39 18.86 -6.57
N ILE A 389 10.85 18.61 -5.34
CA ILE A 389 11.11 19.67 -4.36
C ILE A 389 12.33 20.51 -4.76
N LEU A 390 13.40 19.89 -5.25
CA LEU A 390 14.60 20.63 -5.70
C LEU A 390 14.28 21.58 -6.85
N VAL A 391 13.49 21.13 -7.83
CA VAL A 391 13.06 21.97 -8.96
C VAL A 391 12.20 23.15 -8.47
N ALA A 392 11.30 22.90 -7.51
CA ALA A 392 10.48 23.95 -6.91
C ALA A 392 11.33 25.01 -6.17
N LEU A 393 12.27 24.54 -5.34
CA LEU A 393 13.11 25.39 -4.49
C LEU A 393 14.09 26.25 -5.30
N LEU A 394 14.60 25.74 -6.42
CA LEU A 394 15.65 26.42 -7.18
C LEU A 394 15.15 27.30 -8.33
N ARG A 395 13.84 27.29 -8.60
CA ARG A 395 13.20 28.31 -9.47
C ARG A 395 13.26 29.72 -8.87
N ALA A 396 13.55 29.83 -7.57
CA ALA A 396 13.56 31.08 -6.83
C ALA A 396 14.81 31.98 -7.04
N GLY A 397 15.87 31.48 -7.70
CA GLY A 397 17.14 32.21 -7.85
C GLY A 397 17.45 32.60 -9.29
N ALA A 398 17.88 33.85 -9.54
CA ALA A 398 18.28 34.34 -10.87
C ALA A 398 19.67 33.86 -11.32
N VAL A 399 20.48 33.27 -10.43
CA VAL A 399 21.91 32.93 -10.67
C VAL A 399 22.14 31.42 -10.85
N LEU A 400 21.25 30.59 -10.30
CA LEU A 400 21.34 29.13 -10.31
C LEU A 400 19.96 28.56 -10.64
N SER A 401 19.84 27.80 -11.73
CA SER A 401 18.60 27.09 -12.06
C SER A 401 18.87 25.59 -12.19
N ILE A 402 17.99 24.78 -11.60
CA ILE A 402 18.00 23.32 -11.78
C ILE A 402 16.73 22.93 -12.52
N THR A 403 16.91 22.39 -13.72
CA THR A 403 15.79 21.88 -14.52
C THR A 403 15.75 20.36 -14.45
N PRO A 404 14.55 19.75 -14.42
CA PRO A 404 14.43 18.31 -14.52
C PRO A 404 14.91 17.86 -15.91
N GLY A 405 15.70 16.79 -15.94
CA GLY A 405 16.12 16.16 -17.19
C GLY A 405 15.18 15.04 -17.60
N VAL A 406 15.30 14.57 -18.85
CA VAL A 406 14.42 13.53 -19.43
C VAL A 406 14.42 12.21 -18.65
N ALA A 407 15.46 11.95 -17.84
CA ALA A 407 15.49 10.78 -16.98
C ALA A 407 14.46 10.83 -15.85
N ALA A 408 13.99 12.01 -15.44
CA ALA A 408 13.01 12.16 -14.36
C ALA A 408 11.69 11.43 -14.69
N LEU A 409 11.17 11.61 -15.91
CA LEU A 409 9.97 10.91 -16.38
C LEU A 409 10.18 9.39 -16.46
N ALA A 410 11.31 8.95 -17.02
CA ALA A 410 11.66 7.53 -17.12
C ALA A 410 11.76 6.89 -15.74
N PHE A 411 12.45 7.56 -14.81
CA PHE A 411 12.63 7.11 -13.43
C PHE A 411 11.30 7.04 -12.67
N ALA A 412 10.46 8.08 -12.74
CA ALA A 412 9.13 8.08 -12.14
C ALA A 412 8.26 6.93 -12.70
N SER A 413 8.36 6.68 -14.01
CA SER A 413 7.65 5.57 -14.65
C SER A 413 8.13 4.21 -14.13
N VAL A 414 9.43 3.99 -13.91
CA VAL A 414 9.96 2.76 -13.27
C VAL A 414 9.35 2.55 -11.88
N VAL A 415 9.29 3.60 -11.06
CA VAL A 415 8.74 3.53 -9.70
C VAL A 415 7.27 3.14 -9.73
N VAL A 416 6.46 3.83 -10.55
CA VAL A 416 5.02 3.56 -10.69
C VAL A 416 4.77 2.16 -11.25
N VAL A 417 5.44 1.76 -12.33
CA VAL A 417 5.28 0.43 -12.95
C VAL A 417 5.72 -0.68 -11.98
N SER A 418 6.82 -0.49 -11.24
CA SER A 418 7.26 -1.48 -10.25
C SER A 418 6.29 -1.61 -9.06
N MET A 419 5.58 -0.53 -8.70
CA MET A 419 4.51 -0.56 -7.69
C MET A 419 3.31 -1.36 -8.20
N PHE A 420 2.88 -1.13 -9.45
CA PHE A 420 1.85 -1.97 -10.08
C PHE A 420 2.27 -3.44 -10.20
N ALA A 421 3.55 -3.72 -10.47
CA ALA A 421 4.08 -5.09 -10.55
C ALA A 421 3.92 -5.82 -9.20
N ALA A 422 4.26 -5.14 -8.09
CA ALA A 422 4.09 -5.67 -6.74
C ALA A 422 2.62 -5.90 -6.40
N MET A 423 1.72 -4.95 -6.71
CA MET A 423 0.27 -5.09 -6.47
C MET A 423 -0.38 -6.19 -7.32
N SER A 424 0.18 -6.49 -8.49
CA SER A 424 -0.33 -7.54 -9.40
C SER A 424 0.07 -8.95 -8.96
N PHE A 425 1.12 -9.08 -8.13
CA PHE A 425 1.61 -10.36 -7.65
C PHE A 425 0.72 -10.90 -6.52
N ASP A 426 0.17 -12.10 -6.71
CA ASP A 426 -0.65 -12.76 -5.68
C ASP A 426 0.24 -13.65 -4.77
N PRO A 427 0.53 -13.24 -3.52
CA PRO A 427 1.42 -13.98 -2.62
C PRO A 427 0.89 -15.37 -2.27
N ARG A 428 -0.41 -15.64 -2.45
CA ARG A 428 -1.02 -16.96 -2.19
C ARG A 428 -0.46 -18.03 -3.13
N LEU A 429 0.01 -17.66 -4.32
CA LEU A 429 0.63 -18.58 -5.28
C LEU A 429 1.90 -19.25 -4.72
N LEU A 430 2.60 -18.62 -3.77
CA LEU A 430 3.77 -19.20 -3.11
C LEU A 430 3.43 -20.41 -2.22
N TRP A 431 2.15 -20.56 -1.86
CA TRP A 431 1.67 -21.56 -0.93
C TRP A 431 0.88 -22.69 -1.59
N ASP A 432 0.63 -22.59 -2.90
CA ASP A 432 -0.09 -23.60 -3.67
C ASP A 432 0.77 -24.87 -3.82
N ALA A 433 0.15 -26.04 -3.69
CA ALA A 433 0.85 -27.32 -3.83
C ALA A 433 1.28 -27.54 -5.30
N PRO A 434 2.37 -28.29 -5.57
CA PRO A 434 2.68 -28.77 -6.91
C PRO A 434 1.44 -29.45 -7.49
N ARG A 435 1.11 -29.14 -8.75
CA ARG A 435 0.02 -29.82 -9.45
C ARG A 435 0.52 -31.25 -9.72
N ASN A 436 0.29 -32.18 -8.81
CA ASN A 436 0.53 -33.61 -9.06
C ASN A 436 -0.28 -33.98 -10.31
N GLY A 437 0.37 -34.55 -11.32
CA GLY A 437 -0.21 -34.85 -12.61
C GLY A 437 -1.29 -35.92 -12.54
N GLN A 438 -2.51 -35.54 -12.17
CA GLN A 438 -3.72 -36.31 -12.47
C GLN A 438 -4.51 -35.55 -13.54
N GLU A 439 -4.17 -35.84 -14.79
CA GLU A 439 -5.04 -35.85 -15.98
C GLU A 439 -4.16 -36.14 -17.21
N LYS A 440 -3.69 -37.38 -17.30
CA LYS A 440 -3.38 -38.04 -18.58
C LYS A 440 -3.91 -39.46 -18.48
N GLY A 441 -4.98 -39.77 -19.22
CA GLY A 441 -5.44 -41.14 -19.44
C GLY A 441 -6.77 -41.55 -18.79
N LYS A 442 -7.83 -40.78 -18.97
CA LYS A 442 -9.18 -41.35 -19.18
C LYS A 442 -9.69 -40.70 -20.45
N ASP A 443 -9.49 -41.43 -21.56
CA ASP A 443 -10.09 -41.29 -22.89
C ASP A 443 -9.07 -41.87 -23.87
N GLY A 444 -9.31 -43.12 -24.26
CA GLY A 444 -8.45 -44.00 -25.05
C GLY A 444 -8.93 -45.43 -24.87
#